data_AF-A0A662A0F4-F1
#
_entry.id   AF-A0A662A0F4-F1
#
_cell.length_a   1.000
_cell.length_b   1.000
_cell.length_c   1.000
_cell.angle_alpha   90.00
_cell.angle_beta   90.00
_cell.angle_gamma   90.00
#
_symmetry.space_group_name_H-M   'P 1'
#
loop_
_entity.id
_entity.type
_entity.pdbx_description
1 polymer ?
#
loop_
_entity_poly.entity_id
_entity_poly.type
_entity_poly.pdbx_seq_one_letter_code
_entity_poly.pdbx_strand_id
1 'polypeptide(L)'
;MTRYLIILILLISTVQSQAQFLRADYKKAELIYHRPLAVALLDLEDARDECDSLRVMWFNETIKEVMPRYWTLNDSVIFMEKRLLTSIIGSKSPEYAVFSAKPSQEGQQSSNDIFWSRSFTFMLFLSEDGRRLDPDLVDRNSPIIPDTDNGGQLLRGRYIFKLSFADHGLSTEDLIFAIGQIDDKVNLALEKRYSKKGVYAQKIPKGISVSLQNITLLIPDDLDPEGIDEKIVSRYYEHPFRIASQDEITAAIKNKGENTAYIHYMWSDQERMFLGSVIGTQNGSLLAVLKPGSVKVEKENCLPSGISYRTILRMKAKKLKGLSRLVK
;
A
#
# COMPACT_ATOMS: atom_id res chain seq x y z
N MET A 1 23.30 35.36 -8.10
CA MET A 1 22.84 34.27 -9.00
C MET A 1 22.94 32.87 -8.36
N THR A 2 23.99 32.55 -7.61
CA THR A 2 24.23 31.23 -7.00
C THR A 2 23.19 30.77 -5.97
N ARG A 3 22.60 31.67 -5.16
CA ARG A 3 21.54 31.30 -4.18
C ARG A 3 20.24 30.82 -4.84
N TYR A 4 19.85 31.41 -5.97
CA TYR A 4 18.64 30.99 -6.71
C TYR A 4 18.85 29.67 -7.45
N LEU A 5 20.08 29.38 -7.91
CA LEU A 5 20.42 28.09 -8.50
C LEU A 5 20.36 26.97 -7.45
N ILE A 6 20.84 27.20 -6.23
CA ILE A 6 20.77 26.23 -5.13
C ILE A 6 19.32 25.98 -4.69
N ILE A 7 18.48 27.03 -4.62
CA ILE A 7 17.05 26.88 -4.33
C ILE A 7 16.31 26.16 -5.47
N LEU A 8 16.67 26.42 -6.73
CA LEU A 8 16.12 25.73 -7.89
C LEU A 8 16.54 24.24 -7.93
N ILE A 9 17.82 23.95 -7.63
CA ILE A 9 18.34 22.58 -7.50
C ILE A 9 17.65 21.86 -6.34
N LEU A 10 17.45 22.52 -5.18
CA LEU A 10 16.72 21.98 -4.03
C LEU A 10 15.23 21.75 -4.34
N LEU A 11 14.58 22.64 -5.12
CA LEU A 11 13.19 22.47 -5.54
C LEU A 11 13.03 21.35 -6.56
N ILE A 12 13.98 21.19 -7.50
CA ILE A 12 14.02 20.10 -8.48
C ILE A 12 14.38 18.77 -7.81
N SER A 13 15.16 18.79 -6.72
CA SER A 13 15.54 17.61 -5.96
C SER A 13 14.53 17.18 -4.89
N THR A 14 13.40 17.89 -4.71
CA THR A 14 12.22 17.32 -3.99
C THR A 14 11.50 16.30 -4.87
N VAL A 15 12.25 15.28 -5.25
CA VAL A 15 11.89 14.21 -6.16
C VAL A 15 10.89 13.30 -5.47
N GLN A 16 9.69 13.28 -6.04
CA GLN A 16 8.57 12.45 -5.62
C GLN A 16 8.85 10.98 -5.94
N SER A 17 9.32 10.23 -4.95
CA SER A 17 9.30 8.77 -4.94
C SER A 17 8.26 8.33 -3.91
N GLN A 18 7.13 7.81 -4.38
CA GLN A 18 5.90 7.86 -3.59
C GLN A 18 5.00 6.62 -3.67
N ALA A 19 5.56 5.41 -3.76
CA ALA A 19 4.83 4.18 -3.41
C ALA A 19 5.81 3.03 -3.19
N GLN A 20 5.73 2.38 -2.03
CA GLN A 20 6.77 1.45 -1.66
C GLN A 20 6.63 0.11 -2.32
N PHE A 21 7.64 -0.17 -3.11
CA PHE A 21 8.01 -1.51 -3.49
C PHE A 21 9.49 -1.56 -3.15
N LEU A 22 9.88 -2.34 -2.12
CA LEU A 22 11.24 -2.83 -2.13
C LEU A 22 11.33 -3.63 -3.43
N ARG A 23 12.12 -3.17 -4.41
CA ARG A 23 12.29 -3.98 -5.60
C ARG A 23 12.81 -5.34 -5.14
N ALA A 24 12.09 -6.39 -5.52
CA ALA A 24 12.60 -7.73 -5.35
C ALA A 24 13.97 -7.78 -6.04
N ASP A 25 15.01 -8.11 -5.28
CA ASP A 25 16.29 -8.53 -5.88
C ASP A 25 15.95 -9.63 -6.88
N TYR A 26 16.51 -9.59 -8.10
CA TYR A 26 16.10 -10.53 -9.14
C TYR A 26 16.22 -11.99 -8.65
N LYS A 27 17.24 -12.28 -7.84
CA LYS A 27 17.45 -13.61 -7.23
C LYS A 27 16.30 -14.02 -6.32
N LYS A 28 15.77 -13.07 -5.55
CA LYS A 28 14.62 -13.30 -4.67
C LYS A 28 13.32 -13.42 -5.47
N ALA A 29 13.16 -12.62 -6.53
CA ALA A 29 12.04 -12.73 -7.46
C ALA A 29 12.02 -14.10 -8.16
N GLU A 30 13.20 -14.59 -8.60
CA GLU A 30 13.38 -15.91 -9.20
C GLU A 30 12.97 -17.03 -8.21
N LEU A 31 13.36 -16.90 -6.94
CA LEU A 31 12.91 -17.85 -5.90
C LEU A 31 11.39 -17.81 -5.68
N ILE A 32 10.77 -16.63 -5.65
CA ILE A 32 9.30 -16.52 -5.55
C ILE A 32 8.62 -17.18 -6.75
N TYR A 33 9.14 -16.96 -7.95
CA TYR A 33 8.58 -17.50 -9.18
C TYR A 33 8.59 -19.03 -9.21
N HIS A 34 9.57 -19.67 -8.56
CA HIS A 34 9.72 -21.13 -8.59
C HIS A 34 9.20 -21.87 -7.34
N ARG A 35 8.95 -21.17 -6.23
CA ARG A 35 8.50 -21.81 -4.98
C ARG A 35 6.97 -21.76 -4.84
N PRO A 36 6.35 -22.78 -4.23
CA PRO A 36 4.96 -22.69 -3.79
C PRO A 36 4.72 -21.44 -2.92
N LEU A 37 3.61 -20.76 -3.17
CA LEU A 37 3.14 -19.65 -2.36
C LEU A 37 2.34 -20.19 -1.17
N ALA A 38 2.90 -20.09 0.03
CA ALA A 38 2.17 -20.25 1.28
C ALA A 38 1.42 -18.95 1.62
N VAL A 39 0.09 -19.00 1.63
CA VAL A 39 -0.78 -17.89 2.00
C VAL A 39 -1.18 -18.06 3.47
N ALA A 40 -0.78 -17.09 4.29
CA ALA A 40 -1.12 -17.08 5.71
C ALA A 40 -2.61 -16.77 5.91
N LEU A 41 -3.34 -17.70 6.52
CA LEU A 41 -4.68 -17.44 7.04
C LEU A 41 -4.59 -16.76 8.41
N LEU A 42 -5.55 -15.87 8.69
CA LEU A 42 -5.71 -15.25 10.00
C LEU A 42 -6.32 -16.25 10.98
N ASP A 43 -5.88 -16.22 12.23
CA ASP A 43 -6.41 -17.08 13.29
C ASP A 43 -7.66 -16.42 13.91
N LEU A 44 -8.74 -17.17 14.03
CA LEU A 44 -9.95 -16.72 14.72
C LEU A 44 -9.68 -16.47 16.21
N GLU A 45 -8.73 -17.20 16.80
CA GLU A 45 -8.32 -17.03 18.20
C GLU A 45 -7.65 -15.65 18.44
N ASP A 46 -7.14 -14.98 17.39
CA ASP A 46 -6.55 -13.64 17.49
C ASP A 46 -7.61 -12.52 17.50
N ALA A 47 -8.89 -12.82 17.24
CA ALA A 47 -9.95 -11.82 17.21
C ALA A 47 -10.29 -11.33 18.63
N ARG A 48 -10.36 -10.01 18.82
CA ARG A 48 -10.62 -9.39 20.13
C ARG A 48 -12.10 -9.29 20.48
N ASP A 49 -12.94 -9.23 19.44
CA ASP A 49 -14.37 -9.07 19.54
C ASP A 49 -15.07 -9.74 18.33
N GLU A 50 -16.39 -9.68 18.32
CA GLU A 50 -17.22 -10.25 17.25
C GLU A 50 -16.94 -9.59 15.89
N CYS A 51 -16.70 -8.27 15.88
CA CYS A 51 -16.39 -7.54 14.65
C CYS A 51 -15.03 -7.99 14.06
N ASP A 52 -14.01 -8.14 14.90
CA ASP A 52 -12.71 -8.69 14.50
C ASP A 52 -12.86 -10.13 14.00
N SER A 53 -13.73 -10.94 14.62
CA SER A 53 -14.00 -12.33 14.20
C SER A 53 -14.61 -12.39 12.80
N LEU A 54 -15.63 -11.56 12.52
CA LEU A 54 -16.26 -11.47 11.20
C LEU A 54 -15.27 -11.01 10.12
N ARG A 55 -14.35 -10.10 10.46
CA ARG A 55 -13.29 -9.65 9.54
C ARG A 55 -12.28 -10.75 9.23
N VAL A 56 -11.88 -11.54 10.24
CA VAL A 56 -11.00 -12.70 10.06
C VAL A 56 -11.66 -13.74 9.15
N MET A 57 -12.93 -14.07 9.39
CA MET A 57 -13.69 -15.00 8.54
C MET A 57 -13.78 -14.50 7.10
N TRP A 58 -14.23 -13.25 6.92
CA TRP A 58 -14.33 -12.63 5.60
C TRP A 58 -12.99 -12.64 4.87
N PHE A 59 -11.89 -12.28 5.53
CA PHE A 59 -10.56 -12.29 4.92
C PHE A 59 -10.16 -13.70 4.49
N ASN A 60 -10.31 -14.70 5.37
CA ASN A 60 -9.93 -16.07 5.09
C ASN A 60 -10.75 -16.69 3.95
N GLU A 61 -12.04 -16.37 3.84
CA GLU A 61 -12.89 -16.81 2.73
C GLU A 61 -12.51 -16.09 1.43
N THR A 62 -12.39 -14.77 1.48
CA THR A 62 -12.11 -13.94 0.31
C THR A 62 -10.72 -14.22 -0.26
N ILE A 63 -9.69 -14.38 0.57
CA ILE A 63 -8.33 -14.65 0.08
C ILE A 63 -8.23 -16.02 -0.59
N LYS A 64 -9.03 -17.01 -0.14
CA LYS A 64 -9.14 -18.33 -0.79
C LYS A 64 -9.80 -18.25 -2.16
N GLU A 65 -10.73 -17.33 -2.36
CA GLU A 65 -11.34 -17.08 -3.67
C GLU A 65 -10.43 -16.26 -4.60
N VAL A 66 -9.83 -15.19 -4.08
CA VAL A 66 -9.09 -14.20 -4.86
C VAL A 66 -7.72 -14.72 -5.25
N MET A 67 -6.93 -15.28 -4.32
CA MET A 67 -5.54 -15.63 -4.60
C MET A 67 -5.39 -16.57 -5.81
N PRO A 68 -6.15 -17.67 -5.95
CA PRO A 68 -6.00 -18.58 -7.08
C PRO A 68 -6.37 -17.96 -8.44
N ARG A 69 -7.17 -16.89 -8.45
CA ARG A 69 -7.62 -16.22 -9.68
C ARG A 69 -6.66 -15.12 -10.13
N TYR A 70 -6.02 -14.44 -9.19
CA TYR A 70 -5.24 -13.23 -9.46
C TYR A 70 -3.73 -13.39 -9.26
N TRP A 71 -3.28 -14.47 -8.61
CA TRP A 71 -1.87 -14.82 -8.54
C TRP A 71 -1.41 -15.51 -9.82
N THR A 72 -0.44 -14.92 -10.52
CA THR A 72 0.02 -15.40 -11.83
C THR A 72 1.49 -15.83 -11.87
N LEU A 73 2.21 -15.69 -10.76
CA LEU A 73 3.65 -15.98 -10.72
C LEU A 73 3.97 -17.47 -10.72
N ASN A 74 3.12 -18.31 -10.13
CA ASN A 74 3.24 -19.77 -10.18
C ASN A 74 1.89 -20.45 -9.90
N ASP A 75 1.79 -21.74 -10.23
CA ASP A 75 0.54 -22.50 -10.14
C ASP A 75 0.28 -23.13 -8.75
N SER A 76 1.18 -22.94 -7.78
CA SER A 76 1.12 -23.64 -6.49
C SER A 76 0.83 -22.68 -5.34
N VAL A 77 -0.45 -22.54 -5.03
CA VAL A 77 -0.93 -21.75 -3.87
C VAL A 77 -1.39 -22.70 -2.77
N ILE A 78 -0.84 -22.54 -1.57
CA ILE A 78 -1.15 -23.36 -0.39
C ILE A 78 -1.62 -22.44 0.72
N PHE A 79 -2.86 -22.61 1.19
CA PHE A 79 -3.38 -21.86 2.33
C PHE A 79 -2.97 -22.56 3.62
N MET A 80 -2.32 -21.82 4.52
CA MET A 80 -1.78 -22.37 5.77
C MET A 80 -2.31 -21.62 6.98
N GLU A 81 -2.65 -22.37 8.01
CA GLU A 81 -2.91 -21.80 9.34
C GLU A 81 -1.64 -21.19 9.94
N LYS A 82 -1.83 -20.17 10.78
CA LYS A 82 -0.77 -19.42 11.45
C LYS A 82 0.23 -20.31 12.17
N ARG A 83 -0.24 -21.36 12.88
CA ARG A 83 0.61 -22.28 13.66
C ARG A 83 1.58 -23.06 12.76
N LEU A 84 1.09 -23.62 11.67
CA LEU A 84 1.92 -24.36 10.70
C LEU A 84 2.94 -23.43 10.04
N LEU A 85 2.50 -22.25 9.59
CA LEU A 85 3.37 -21.28 8.95
C LEU A 85 4.47 -20.78 9.91
N THR A 86 4.13 -20.57 11.19
CA THR A 86 5.10 -20.20 12.23
C THR A 86 6.16 -21.29 12.42
N SER A 87 5.79 -22.57 12.33
CA SER A 87 6.74 -23.69 12.38
C SER A 87 7.69 -23.68 11.17
N ILE A 88 7.16 -23.48 9.95
CA ILE A 88 7.95 -23.39 8.70
C ILE A 88 8.94 -22.22 8.73
N ILE A 89 8.46 -21.04 9.14
CA ILE A 89 9.31 -19.86 9.34
C ILE A 89 10.34 -20.14 10.46
N GLY A 90 9.90 -20.82 11.51
CA GLY A 90 10.70 -21.22 12.65
C GLY A 90 11.90 -22.09 12.28
N SER A 91 11.67 -23.09 11.43
CA SER A 91 12.70 -24.00 10.94
C SER A 91 13.60 -23.38 9.85
N LYS A 92 13.27 -22.18 9.37
CA LYS A 92 13.92 -21.52 8.22
C LYS A 92 13.90 -22.39 6.96
N SER A 93 12.82 -23.14 6.74
CA SER A 93 12.68 -23.92 5.50
C SER A 93 12.82 -23.00 4.28
N PRO A 94 13.61 -23.35 3.25
CA PRO A 94 13.73 -22.59 2.01
C PRO A 94 12.67 -23.01 0.97
N GLU A 95 11.61 -23.71 1.36
CA GLU A 95 10.69 -24.33 0.40
C GLU A 95 9.62 -23.36 -0.11
N TYR A 96 9.32 -22.30 0.63
CA TYR A 96 8.14 -21.47 0.36
C TYR A 96 8.47 -20.01 0.08
N ALA A 97 7.66 -19.40 -0.78
CA ALA A 97 7.37 -17.98 -0.68
C ALA A 97 6.15 -17.81 0.24
N VAL A 98 6.12 -16.77 1.05
CA VAL A 98 5.06 -16.53 2.04
C VAL A 98 4.38 -15.21 1.73
N PHE A 99 3.08 -15.27 1.45
CA PHE A 99 2.20 -14.11 1.48
C PHE A 99 1.52 -14.03 2.84
N SER A 100 1.68 -12.90 3.52
CA SER A 100 1.02 -12.62 4.79
C SER A 100 0.31 -11.29 4.70
N ALA A 101 -0.93 -11.23 5.17
CA ALA A 101 -1.65 -9.98 5.30
C ALA A 101 -2.34 -9.93 6.66
N LYS A 102 -2.11 -8.87 7.43
CA LYS A 102 -2.66 -8.74 8.79
C LYS A 102 -2.87 -7.28 9.19
N PRO A 103 -3.75 -7.01 10.16
CA PRO A 103 -3.76 -5.72 10.86
C PRO A 103 -2.39 -5.44 11.51
N SER A 104 -1.97 -4.19 11.45
CA SER A 104 -0.67 -3.71 11.93
C SER A 104 -0.74 -2.22 12.29
N GLN A 105 0.41 -1.64 12.64
CA GLN A 105 0.57 -0.20 12.83
C GLN A 105 1.78 0.28 12.05
N GLU A 106 1.73 1.54 11.62
CA GLU A 106 2.83 2.23 10.97
C GLU A 106 3.20 3.47 11.78
N GLY A 107 4.50 3.62 12.08
CA GLY A 107 5.01 4.71 12.90
C GLY A 107 5.46 5.92 12.08
N GLN A 108 4.87 7.09 12.35
CA GLN A 108 5.39 8.37 11.87
C GLN A 108 6.19 9.06 12.97
N GLN A 109 7.51 9.17 12.81
CA GLN A 109 8.35 9.92 13.74
C GLN A 109 8.22 11.42 13.47
N SER A 110 7.88 12.21 14.49
CA SER A 110 7.85 13.68 14.42
C SER A 110 8.15 14.28 15.79
N SER A 111 9.02 15.28 15.84
CA SER A 111 9.32 16.06 17.06
C SER A 111 9.62 15.22 18.31
N ASN A 112 10.47 14.20 18.18
CA ASN A 112 10.84 13.24 19.24
C ASN A 112 9.74 12.28 19.71
N ASP A 113 8.58 12.27 19.05
CA ASP A 113 7.49 11.33 19.31
C ASP A 113 7.25 10.42 18.08
N ILE A 114 6.55 9.32 18.29
CA ILE A 114 6.12 8.40 17.25
C ILE A 114 4.60 8.33 17.25
N PHE A 115 4.00 8.80 16.17
CA PHE A 115 2.57 8.72 15.92
C PHE A 115 2.25 7.41 15.22
N TRP A 116 1.65 6.48 15.96
CA TRP A 116 1.19 5.20 15.42
C TRP A 116 -0.13 5.37 14.67
N SER A 117 -0.13 4.97 13.40
CA SER A 117 -1.33 4.90 12.58
C SER A 117 -1.68 3.45 12.35
N ARG A 118 -2.95 3.08 12.53
CA ARG A 118 -3.39 1.72 12.22
C ARG A 118 -3.31 1.46 10.72
N SER A 119 -2.86 0.28 10.35
CA SER A 119 -2.73 -0.14 8.96
C SER A 119 -3.14 -1.60 8.76
N PHE A 120 -3.48 -1.96 7.54
CA PHE A 120 -3.54 -3.37 7.13
C PHE A 120 -2.40 -3.60 6.15
N THR A 121 -1.47 -4.48 6.52
CA THR A 121 -0.21 -4.66 5.79
C THR A 121 -0.18 -5.99 5.08
N PHE A 122 0.15 -5.94 3.79
CA PHE A 122 0.46 -7.05 2.91
C PHE A 122 1.96 -7.20 2.81
N MET A 123 2.45 -8.43 2.93
CA MET A 123 3.87 -8.75 2.84
C MET A 123 4.09 -9.99 1.97
N LEU A 124 5.14 -9.94 1.16
CA LEU A 124 5.70 -11.11 0.48
C LEU A 124 7.15 -11.28 0.91
N PHE A 125 7.52 -12.49 1.32
CA PHE A 125 8.88 -12.83 1.73
C PHE A 125 9.18 -14.31 1.51
N LEU A 126 10.45 -14.70 1.62
CA LEU A 126 10.85 -16.12 1.60
C LEU A 126 10.78 -16.69 3.02
N SER A 127 10.34 -17.93 3.18
CA SER A 127 10.13 -18.53 4.51
C SER A 127 11.39 -18.51 5.39
N GLU A 128 12.58 -18.66 4.81
CA GLU A 128 13.87 -18.58 5.52
C GLU A 128 14.21 -17.18 6.05
N ASP A 129 13.59 -16.14 5.49
CA ASP A 129 13.73 -14.74 5.95
C ASP A 129 12.67 -14.38 7.01
N GLY A 130 11.61 -15.18 7.19
CA GLY A 130 10.42 -14.87 8.00
C GLY A 130 10.70 -14.59 9.49
N ARG A 131 11.68 -15.25 10.11
CA ARG A 131 12.03 -15.02 11.54
C ARG A 131 12.53 -13.59 11.81
N ARG A 132 12.99 -12.88 10.78
CA ARG A 132 13.46 -11.48 10.88
C ARG A 132 12.35 -10.47 10.57
N LEU A 133 11.12 -10.94 10.38
CA LEU A 133 9.99 -10.19 9.81
C LEU A 133 8.79 -10.13 10.73
N ASP A 134 8.94 -10.47 12.01
CA ASP A 134 7.87 -10.30 12.97
C ASP A 134 7.43 -8.83 12.99
N PRO A 135 6.21 -8.49 12.53
CA PRO A 135 5.71 -7.13 12.53
C PRO A 135 5.52 -6.58 13.94
N ASP A 136 5.59 -7.43 14.97
CA ASP A 136 5.55 -7.04 16.37
C ASP A 136 6.98 -6.71 16.91
N LEU A 137 8.03 -6.96 16.11
CA LEU A 137 9.43 -6.57 16.36
C LEU A 137 9.90 -5.42 15.46
N VAL A 138 9.29 -5.29 14.29
CA VAL A 138 9.35 -4.09 13.45
C VAL A 138 8.49 -3.07 14.17
N ASP A 139 9.09 -2.01 14.72
CA ASP A 139 8.40 -0.87 15.33
C ASP A 139 8.10 -0.91 16.85
N ARG A 140 8.84 -1.69 17.66
CA ARG A 140 8.79 -1.57 19.14
C ARG A 140 9.69 -0.47 19.71
N ASN A 141 9.13 0.30 20.64
CA ASN A 141 9.88 1.06 21.65
C ASN A 141 10.52 0.09 22.67
N SER A 142 11.75 -0.38 22.44
CA SER A 142 12.64 -0.78 23.55
C SER A 142 14.11 -0.87 23.13
N PRO A 143 15.07 -0.52 24.02
CA PRO A 143 16.43 -0.18 23.62
C PRO A 143 17.32 -1.42 23.57
N ILE A 144 17.55 -2.03 22.41
CA ILE A 144 18.68 -2.98 22.25
C ILE A 144 19.27 -2.90 20.83
N ILE A 145 19.65 -1.70 20.41
CA ILE A 145 21.05 -1.43 20.03
C ILE A 145 21.32 -0.02 20.55
N PRO A 146 22.34 0.22 21.39
CA PRO A 146 22.83 1.57 21.61
C PRO A 146 23.45 2.02 20.29
N ASP A 147 22.62 2.58 19.40
CA ASP A 147 23.12 3.40 18.31
C ASP A 147 23.61 4.66 19.02
N THR A 148 24.93 4.75 19.16
CA THR A 148 25.60 5.89 19.81
C THR A 148 25.47 7.18 19.00
N ASP A 149 24.63 7.19 17.96
CA ASP A 149 24.36 8.29 17.06
C ASP A 149 22.84 8.46 16.80
N ASN A 150 22.08 8.99 17.78
CA ASN A 150 20.83 9.78 17.62
C ASN A 150 19.82 9.44 16.49
N GLY A 151 19.70 8.19 16.06
CA GLY A 151 18.85 7.80 14.93
C GLY A 151 17.78 6.81 15.35
N GLY A 152 16.55 7.28 15.62
CA GLY A 152 15.37 6.43 15.71
C GLY A 152 15.06 5.77 14.37
N GLN A 153 15.78 4.69 14.03
CA GLN A 153 15.52 3.90 12.83
C GLN A 153 14.50 2.81 13.14
N LEU A 154 13.31 2.92 12.55
CA LEU A 154 12.39 1.81 12.40
C LEU A 154 13.11 0.73 11.58
N LEU A 155 13.34 -0.45 12.18
CA LEU A 155 14.02 -1.57 11.54
C LEU A 155 13.13 -2.13 10.44
N ARG A 156 13.44 -1.82 9.18
CA ARG A 156 12.72 -2.41 8.04
C ARG A 156 13.06 -3.90 7.94
N GLY A 157 12.05 -4.74 8.10
CA GLY A 157 12.17 -6.18 7.84
C GLY A 157 12.72 -6.47 6.44
N ARG A 158 13.37 -7.63 6.25
CA ARG A 158 13.79 -8.16 4.94
C ARG A 158 12.63 -8.66 4.06
N TYR A 159 11.52 -7.94 3.99
CA TYR A 159 10.43 -8.29 3.10
C TYR A 159 10.87 -8.07 1.65
N ILE A 160 10.35 -8.89 0.75
CA ILE A 160 10.52 -8.66 -0.69
C ILE A 160 9.55 -7.58 -1.14
N PHE A 161 8.34 -7.62 -0.59
CA PHE A 161 7.30 -6.64 -0.83
C PHE A 161 6.59 -6.33 0.48
N LYS A 162 6.27 -5.06 0.70
CA LYS A 162 5.38 -4.59 1.75
C LYS A 162 4.48 -3.53 1.16
N LEU A 163 3.20 -3.62 1.46
CA LEU A 163 2.23 -2.60 1.13
C LEU A 163 1.26 -2.46 2.30
N SER A 164 1.06 -1.23 2.78
CA SER A 164 0.14 -1.00 3.91
C SER A 164 -0.94 -0.01 3.51
N PHE A 165 -2.19 -0.39 3.74
CA PHE A 165 -3.35 0.50 3.61
C PHE A 165 -3.72 1.06 4.97
N ALA A 166 -4.42 2.19 5.02
CA ALA A 166 -4.96 2.68 6.28
C ALA A 166 -6.06 1.72 6.77
N ASP A 167 -6.04 1.37 8.06
CA ASP A 167 -6.84 0.28 8.63
C ASP A 167 -8.29 0.67 8.92
N HIS A 168 -9.21 0.49 7.96
CA HIS A 168 -10.65 0.55 8.25
C HIS A 168 -11.55 -0.49 7.57
N GLY A 169 -10.99 -1.56 7.01
CA GLY A 169 -11.77 -2.56 6.30
C GLY A 169 -11.21 -2.73 4.91
N LEU A 170 -10.88 -3.97 4.59
CA LEU A 170 -10.45 -4.35 3.26
C LEU A 170 -11.69 -4.68 2.43
N SER A 171 -11.72 -4.22 1.19
CA SER A 171 -12.61 -4.78 0.19
C SER A 171 -11.90 -5.87 -0.62
N THR A 172 -12.66 -6.65 -1.38
CA THR A 172 -12.12 -7.63 -2.33
C THR A 172 -11.21 -6.97 -3.36
N GLU A 173 -11.55 -5.76 -3.80
CA GLU A 173 -10.79 -4.97 -4.77
C GLU A 173 -9.44 -4.52 -4.21
N ASP A 174 -9.37 -4.22 -2.91
CA ASP A 174 -8.10 -3.89 -2.26
C ASP A 174 -7.16 -5.11 -2.22
N LEU A 175 -7.69 -6.33 -2.01
CA LEU A 175 -6.93 -7.57 -2.10
C LEU A 175 -6.43 -7.83 -3.52
N ILE A 176 -7.31 -7.71 -4.52
CA ILE A 176 -6.95 -7.86 -5.94
C ILE A 176 -5.86 -6.87 -6.32
N PHE A 177 -6.00 -5.61 -5.90
CA PHE A 177 -4.99 -4.58 -6.15
C PHE A 177 -3.65 -4.93 -5.49
N ALA A 178 -3.64 -5.33 -4.22
CA ALA A 178 -2.41 -5.70 -3.52
C ALA A 178 -1.69 -6.87 -4.21
N ILE A 179 -2.44 -7.91 -4.63
CA ILE A 179 -1.89 -9.06 -5.36
C ILE A 179 -1.34 -8.64 -6.73
N GLY A 180 -2.09 -7.85 -7.50
CA GLY A 180 -1.63 -7.35 -8.79
C GLY A 180 -0.37 -6.49 -8.66
N GLN A 181 -0.28 -5.67 -7.61
CA GLN A 181 0.96 -4.91 -7.32
C GLN A 181 2.13 -5.83 -6.98
N ILE A 182 1.92 -6.97 -6.33
CA ILE A 182 2.99 -7.93 -6.06
C ILE A 182 3.48 -8.56 -7.37
N ASP A 183 2.55 -9.08 -8.17
CA ASP A 183 2.84 -9.74 -9.45
C ASP A 183 3.63 -8.82 -10.39
N ASP A 184 3.15 -7.58 -10.57
CA ASP A 184 3.81 -6.58 -11.40
C ASP A 184 5.27 -6.34 -10.98
N LYS A 185 5.54 -6.31 -9.67
CA LYS A 185 6.89 -5.99 -9.17
C LYS A 185 7.82 -7.18 -9.25
N VAL A 186 7.32 -8.39 -9.03
CA VAL A 186 8.11 -9.60 -9.23
C VAL A 186 8.45 -9.76 -10.71
N ASN A 187 7.47 -9.63 -11.61
CA ASN A 187 7.69 -9.69 -13.05
C ASN A 187 8.68 -8.62 -13.53
N LEU A 188 8.50 -7.37 -13.09
CA LEU A 188 9.45 -6.29 -13.42
C LEU A 188 10.87 -6.59 -12.92
N ALA A 189 11.02 -7.20 -11.74
CA ALA A 189 12.32 -7.59 -11.21
C ALA A 189 12.99 -8.70 -12.04
N LEU A 190 12.20 -9.68 -12.49
CA LEU A 190 12.65 -10.75 -13.39
C LEU A 190 13.09 -10.20 -14.74
N GLU A 191 12.29 -9.33 -15.36
CA GLU A 191 12.57 -8.72 -16.66
C GLU A 191 13.82 -7.84 -16.63
N LYS A 192 13.94 -6.97 -15.62
CA LYS A 192 15.01 -5.96 -15.56
C LYS A 192 16.29 -6.49 -14.92
N ARG A 193 16.25 -7.67 -14.30
CA ARG A 193 17.38 -8.32 -13.62
C ARG A 193 18.13 -7.40 -12.65
N TYR A 194 17.40 -6.63 -11.83
CA TYR A 194 18.02 -5.70 -10.89
C TYR A 194 18.85 -6.44 -9.83
N SER A 195 20.14 -6.11 -9.71
CA SER A 195 21.00 -6.67 -8.66
C SER A 195 20.96 -5.81 -7.38
N LYS A 196 20.55 -6.41 -6.25
CA LYS A 196 20.86 -6.04 -4.84
C LYS A 196 20.80 -4.59 -4.33
N LYS A 197 20.50 -3.58 -5.14
CA LYS A 197 20.35 -2.21 -4.63
C LYS A 197 18.99 -2.15 -3.96
N GLY A 198 18.94 -1.85 -2.66
CA GLY A 198 17.69 -1.46 -2.02
C GLY A 198 17.15 -0.27 -2.80
N VAL A 199 16.07 -0.47 -3.54
CA VAL A 199 15.52 0.59 -4.38
C VAL A 199 14.24 1.06 -3.74
N TYR A 200 14.25 2.34 -3.34
CA TYR A 200 13.05 3.08 -3.00
C TYR A 200 12.10 3.13 -4.20
N ALA A 201 10.83 3.43 -3.94
CA ALA A 201 9.82 3.70 -4.95
C ALA A 201 10.40 4.42 -6.18
N GLN A 202 10.22 3.90 -7.40
CA GLN A 202 10.57 4.69 -8.58
C GLN A 202 9.70 5.93 -8.65
N LYS A 203 10.30 7.05 -9.07
CA LYS A 203 9.54 8.22 -9.50
C LYS A 203 8.56 7.78 -10.58
N ILE A 204 7.29 8.15 -10.45
CA ILE A 204 6.31 7.92 -11.50
C ILE A 204 6.78 8.67 -12.76
N PRO A 205 6.99 7.99 -13.89
CA PRO A 205 7.42 8.64 -15.12
C PRO A 205 6.45 9.77 -15.50
N LYS A 206 6.98 10.94 -15.92
CA LYS A 206 6.14 12.09 -16.25
C LYS A 206 5.07 11.74 -17.30
N GLY A 207 5.40 10.91 -18.29
CA GLY A 207 4.44 10.48 -19.31
C GLY A 207 3.22 9.73 -18.74
N ILE A 208 3.39 8.98 -17.64
CA ILE A 208 2.28 8.32 -16.95
C ILE A 208 1.41 9.37 -16.25
N SER A 209 2.00 10.32 -15.53
CA SER A 209 1.19 11.36 -14.87
C SER A 209 0.50 12.31 -15.85
N VAL A 210 1.06 12.54 -17.04
CA VAL A 210 0.43 13.33 -18.12
C VAL A 210 -0.81 12.64 -18.69
N SER A 211 -0.90 11.30 -18.64
CA SER A 211 -2.09 10.60 -19.13
C SER A 211 -3.36 10.94 -18.33
N LEU A 212 -3.20 11.43 -17.09
CA LEU A 212 -4.31 11.92 -16.26
C LEU A 212 -5.06 13.11 -16.87
N GLN A 213 -4.51 13.79 -17.88
CA GLN A 213 -5.24 14.81 -18.64
C GLN A 213 -6.49 14.24 -19.33
N ASN A 214 -6.46 12.95 -19.68
CA ASN A 214 -7.50 12.27 -20.45
C ASN A 214 -8.23 11.18 -19.64
N ILE A 215 -7.91 11.04 -18.35
CA ILE A 215 -8.49 10.03 -17.47
C ILE A 215 -9.41 10.74 -16.48
N THR A 216 -10.65 10.25 -16.35
CA THR A 216 -11.61 10.76 -15.37
C THR A 216 -11.23 10.29 -13.98
N LEU A 217 -10.86 11.25 -13.12
CA LEU A 217 -10.61 10.98 -11.71
C LEU A 217 -11.92 10.87 -10.93
N LEU A 218 -12.18 9.67 -10.39
CA LEU A 218 -13.25 9.39 -9.45
C LEU A 218 -12.81 9.83 -8.05
N ILE A 219 -13.43 10.88 -7.56
CA ILE A 219 -13.15 11.46 -6.24
C ILE A 219 -14.25 10.98 -5.29
N PRO A 220 -13.91 10.28 -4.19
CA PRO A 220 -14.90 9.87 -3.20
C PRO A 220 -15.72 11.05 -2.68
N ASP A 221 -17.03 10.88 -2.57
CA ASP A 221 -17.97 11.91 -2.08
C ASP A 221 -17.82 12.20 -0.57
N ASP A 222 -17.18 11.30 0.16
CA ASP A 222 -16.84 11.42 1.58
C ASP A 222 -15.41 11.91 1.83
N LEU A 223 -14.67 12.27 0.78
CA LEU A 223 -13.28 12.68 0.89
C LEU A 223 -13.10 13.96 1.73
N ASP A 224 -14.05 14.90 1.74
CA ASP A 224 -13.96 16.13 2.55
C ASP A 224 -15.10 16.18 3.60
N PRO A 225 -14.80 16.25 4.91
CA PRO A 225 -15.82 16.33 5.96
C PRO A 225 -16.68 17.59 5.91
N GLU A 226 -16.15 18.67 5.31
CA GLU A 226 -16.89 19.92 5.13
C GLU A 226 -17.83 19.85 3.91
N GLY A 227 -17.91 18.69 3.26
CA GLY A 227 -18.62 18.47 2.00
C GLY A 227 -17.74 18.78 0.80
N ILE A 228 -17.82 17.93 -0.22
CA ILE A 228 -17.16 18.13 -1.51
C ILE A 228 -18.20 18.21 -2.61
N ASP A 229 -18.05 19.20 -3.49
CA ASP A 229 -18.83 19.31 -4.71
C ASP A 229 -17.89 19.60 -5.90
N GLU A 230 -18.43 19.45 -7.11
CA GLU A 230 -17.65 19.66 -8.33
C GLU A 230 -17.16 21.11 -8.47
N LYS A 231 -17.90 22.08 -7.92
CA LYS A 231 -17.53 23.50 -7.96
C LYS A 231 -16.33 23.81 -7.07
N ILE A 232 -16.15 23.07 -5.97
CA ILE A 232 -14.98 23.19 -5.11
C ILE A 232 -13.78 22.51 -5.77
N VAL A 233 -13.96 21.30 -6.29
CA VAL A 233 -12.86 20.53 -6.91
C VAL A 233 -12.32 21.22 -8.15
N SER A 234 -13.19 21.74 -9.02
CA SER A 234 -12.79 22.44 -10.24
C SER A 234 -11.92 23.69 -10.01
N ARG A 235 -11.93 24.27 -8.79
CA ARG A 235 -11.01 25.36 -8.41
C ARG A 235 -9.56 24.88 -8.22
N TYR A 236 -9.36 23.58 -8.04
CA TYR A 236 -8.08 22.98 -7.68
C TYR A 236 -7.61 21.94 -8.70
N TYR A 237 -8.51 21.30 -9.44
CA TYR A 237 -8.21 20.27 -10.42
C TYR A 237 -8.84 20.61 -11.78
N GLU A 238 -7.99 20.80 -12.80
CA GLU A 238 -8.37 21.32 -14.13
C GLU A 238 -8.68 20.21 -15.15
N HIS A 239 -8.46 18.94 -14.79
CA HIS A 239 -8.59 17.78 -15.69
C HIS A 239 -9.90 17.01 -15.41
N PRO A 240 -10.34 16.07 -16.27
CA PRO A 240 -11.58 15.34 -16.08
C PRO A 240 -11.68 14.70 -14.70
N PHE A 241 -12.77 14.98 -13.99
CA PHE A 241 -13.08 14.36 -12.71
C PHE A 241 -14.60 14.26 -12.54
N ARG A 242 -15.02 13.42 -11.60
CA ARG A 242 -16.37 13.44 -11.05
C ARG A 242 -16.34 13.06 -9.57
N ILE A 243 -17.28 13.58 -8.81
CA ILE A 243 -17.56 13.05 -7.49
C ILE A 243 -18.27 11.70 -7.67
N ALA A 244 -17.84 10.67 -6.95
CA ALA A 244 -18.35 9.31 -7.08
C ALA A 244 -18.52 8.67 -5.70
N SER A 245 -19.58 7.88 -5.54
CA SER A 245 -19.76 7.09 -4.33
C SER A 245 -18.76 5.92 -4.29
N GLN A 246 -18.58 5.34 -3.10
CA GLN A 246 -17.74 4.15 -2.95
C GLN A 246 -18.22 2.99 -3.83
N ASP A 247 -19.53 2.80 -4.00
CA ASP A 247 -20.10 1.74 -4.86
C ASP A 247 -19.76 1.97 -6.34
N GLU A 248 -19.80 3.22 -6.80
CA GLU A 248 -19.40 3.55 -8.18
C GLU A 248 -17.91 3.31 -8.41
N ILE A 249 -17.07 3.63 -7.43
CA ILE A 249 -15.62 3.37 -7.49
C ILE A 249 -15.37 1.86 -7.51
N THR A 250 -16.01 1.10 -6.63
CA THR A 250 -15.94 -0.36 -6.58
C THR A 250 -16.38 -0.98 -7.92
N ALA A 251 -17.50 -0.52 -8.48
CA ALA A 251 -17.98 -0.98 -9.78
C ALA A 251 -17.00 -0.66 -10.91
N ALA A 252 -16.40 0.53 -10.91
CA ALA A 252 -15.38 0.90 -11.88
C ALA A 252 -14.13 0.01 -11.79
N ILE A 253 -13.69 -0.36 -10.59
CA ILE A 253 -12.56 -1.28 -10.39
C ILE A 253 -12.92 -2.68 -10.87
N LYS A 254 -14.07 -3.22 -10.43
CA LYS A 254 -14.53 -4.56 -10.81
C LYS A 254 -14.69 -4.73 -12.31
N ASN A 255 -15.22 -3.71 -12.98
CA ASN A 255 -15.44 -3.70 -14.43
C ASN A 255 -14.22 -3.27 -15.24
N LYS A 256 -13.06 -3.03 -14.59
CA LYS A 256 -11.83 -2.54 -15.24
C LYS A 256 -12.09 -1.29 -16.10
N GLY A 257 -12.85 -0.34 -15.56
CA GLY A 257 -13.39 0.81 -16.29
C GLY A 257 -12.32 1.56 -17.10
N GLU A 258 -12.50 1.67 -18.40
CA GLU A 258 -11.54 2.37 -19.25
C GLU A 258 -11.49 3.86 -18.92
N ASN A 259 -10.30 4.48 -19.05
CA ASN A 259 -10.10 5.91 -18.84
C ASN A 259 -10.62 6.45 -17.50
N THR A 260 -10.63 5.62 -16.45
CA THR A 260 -10.98 6.05 -15.10
C THR A 260 -9.86 5.75 -14.10
N ALA A 261 -9.75 6.60 -13.09
CA ALA A 261 -8.81 6.42 -11.98
C ALA A 261 -9.47 6.84 -10.67
N TYR A 262 -8.94 6.39 -9.54
CA TYR A 262 -9.46 6.73 -8.22
C TYR A 262 -8.33 7.09 -7.25
N ILE A 263 -8.68 7.69 -6.11
CA ILE A 263 -7.73 8.00 -5.03
C ILE A 263 -7.77 6.88 -3.98
N HIS A 264 -6.60 6.40 -3.58
CA HIS A 264 -6.36 5.41 -2.52
C HIS A 264 -5.36 5.97 -1.52
N TYR A 265 -5.23 5.41 -0.31
CA TYR A 265 -4.21 5.86 0.63
C TYR A 265 -3.32 4.71 1.06
N MET A 266 -2.04 4.87 0.76
CA MET A 266 -1.04 3.84 0.98
C MET A 266 0.07 4.42 1.85
N TRP A 267 0.57 3.62 2.78
CA TRP A 267 1.71 4.01 3.59
C TRP A 267 2.97 4.15 2.72
N SER A 268 3.75 5.18 2.99
CA SER A 268 5.09 5.33 2.45
C SER A 268 6.10 5.30 3.59
N ASP A 269 6.83 4.21 3.81
CA ASP A 269 7.96 4.21 4.76
C ASP A 269 9.07 5.19 4.34
N GLN A 270 9.10 5.68 3.08
CA GLN A 270 10.06 6.73 2.70
C GLN A 270 9.66 8.08 3.30
N GLU A 271 8.40 8.48 3.13
CA GLU A 271 7.89 9.74 3.70
C GLU A 271 7.42 9.55 5.16
N ARG A 272 7.42 8.31 5.65
CA ARG A 272 6.90 7.84 6.93
C ARG A 272 5.48 8.36 7.21
N MET A 273 4.60 8.25 6.21
CA MET A 273 3.21 8.68 6.31
C MET A 273 2.34 8.09 5.21
N PHE A 274 1.02 8.15 5.40
CA PHE A 274 0.05 7.85 4.34
C PHE A 274 0.08 8.91 3.23
N LEU A 275 0.15 8.44 1.98
CA LEU A 275 0.08 9.26 0.78
C LEU A 275 -1.15 8.88 -0.04
N GLY A 276 -1.80 9.88 -0.61
CA GLY A 276 -2.90 9.64 -1.55
C GLY A 276 -2.34 9.16 -2.89
N SER A 277 -2.68 7.98 -3.35
CA SER A 277 -2.24 7.38 -4.60
C SER A 277 -3.37 7.42 -5.62
N VAL A 278 -3.09 7.88 -6.84
CA VAL A 278 -4.05 7.85 -7.95
C VAL A 278 -3.82 6.57 -8.73
N ILE A 279 -4.83 5.71 -8.77
CA ILE A 279 -4.75 4.35 -9.33
C ILE A 279 -5.71 4.22 -10.51
N GLY A 280 -5.22 3.75 -11.65
CA GLY A 280 -6.04 3.41 -12.81
C GLY A 280 -6.91 2.19 -12.52
N THR A 281 -8.20 2.27 -12.82
CA THR A 281 -9.16 1.18 -12.57
C THR A 281 -8.99 -0.01 -13.51
N GLN A 282 -8.47 0.22 -14.73
CA GLN A 282 -8.31 -0.82 -15.77
C GLN A 282 -7.31 -1.91 -15.37
N ASN A 283 -6.18 -1.53 -14.79
CA ASN A 283 -5.05 -2.43 -14.52
C ASN A 283 -4.40 -2.21 -13.15
N GLY A 284 -4.96 -1.34 -12.29
CA GLY A 284 -4.35 -1.03 -11.00
C GLY A 284 -3.04 -0.24 -11.10
N SER A 285 -2.71 0.34 -12.26
CA SER A 285 -1.47 1.10 -12.40
C SER A 285 -1.47 2.36 -11.54
N LEU A 286 -0.33 2.64 -10.88
CA LEU A 286 -0.13 3.86 -10.13
C LEU A 286 0.20 5.03 -11.08
N LEU A 287 -0.70 6.02 -11.16
CA LEU A 287 -0.65 7.12 -12.12
C LEU A 287 -0.06 8.42 -11.56
N ALA A 288 -0.31 8.68 -10.29
CA ALA A 288 0.23 9.83 -9.57
C ALA A 288 0.20 9.56 -8.06
N VAL A 289 0.97 10.35 -7.31
CA VAL A 289 0.88 10.34 -5.85
C VAL A 289 0.79 11.78 -5.35
N LEU A 290 -0.11 11.96 -4.39
CA LEU A 290 -0.47 13.17 -3.72
C LEU A 290 0.45 13.35 -2.52
N LYS A 291 1.16 14.49 -2.50
CA LYS A 291 1.96 14.89 -1.34
C LYS A 291 1.08 14.97 -0.09
N PRO A 292 1.67 14.73 1.08
CA PRO A 292 0.92 14.55 2.31
C PRO A 292 0.00 15.73 2.67
N GLY A 293 -1.16 15.36 3.19
CA GLY A 293 -2.00 16.17 4.05
C GLY A 293 -2.33 15.32 5.27
N SER A 294 -2.52 15.94 6.44
CA SER A 294 -2.96 15.25 7.65
C SER A 294 -4.26 14.49 7.33
N VAL A 295 -4.18 13.17 7.18
CA VAL A 295 -5.36 12.34 7.06
C VAL A 295 -5.84 12.10 8.47
N LYS A 296 -7.00 12.65 8.82
CA LYS A 296 -7.66 12.27 10.06
C LYS A 296 -8.42 11.00 9.79
N VAL A 297 -7.99 9.97 10.49
CA VAL A 297 -8.62 8.66 10.52
C VAL A 297 -9.65 8.72 11.64
N GLU A 298 -10.94 8.84 11.31
CA GLU A 298 -12.00 8.84 12.33
C GLU A 298 -12.29 7.42 12.80
N LYS A 299 -12.48 7.28 14.11
CA LYS A 299 -12.73 6.01 14.76
C LYS A 299 -14.22 5.73 14.69
N GLU A 300 -14.69 5.08 13.63
CA GLU A 300 -16.06 4.56 13.60
C GLU A 300 -16.18 3.24 14.35
N ASN A 301 -17.34 3.06 15.00
CA ASN A 301 -17.69 1.82 15.66
C ASN A 301 -18.18 0.82 14.61
N CYS A 302 -17.46 -0.29 14.49
CA CYS A 302 -17.77 -1.49 13.70
C CYS A 302 -18.41 -1.21 12.33
N LEU A 303 -17.58 -0.84 11.35
CA LEU A 303 -18.00 -0.92 9.95
C LEU A 303 -18.34 -2.37 9.57
N PRO A 304 -19.44 -2.60 8.82
CA PRO A 304 -19.73 -3.88 8.20
C PRO A 304 -18.50 -4.45 7.46
N SER A 305 -18.30 -5.77 7.55
CA SER A 305 -17.23 -6.47 6.82
C SER A 305 -17.36 -6.23 5.32
N GLY A 306 -16.22 -5.95 4.66
CA GLY A 306 -16.17 -5.69 3.22
C GLY A 306 -16.41 -4.23 2.79
N ILE A 307 -16.66 -3.30 3.72
CA ILE A 307 -16.65 -1.86 3.39
C ILE A 307 -15.21 -1.37 3.28
N SER A 308 -14.90 -0.71 2.16
CA SER A 308 -13.59 -0.16 1.85
C SER A 308 -13.25 1.02 2.78
N TYR A 309 -12.06 0.98 3.38
CA TYR A 309 -11.50 2.03 4.24
C TYR A 309 -11.40 3.42 3.59
N ARG A 310 -11.52 3.52 2.26
CA ARG A 310 -11.45 4.77 1.49
C ARG A 310 -12.47 5.81 1.97
N THR A 311 -13.55 5.35 2.58
CA THR A 311 -14.64 6.19 3.09
C THR A 311 -14.31 6.98 4.37
N ILE A 312 -13.26 6.57 5.09
CA ILE A 312 -12.90 7.15 6.40
C ILE A 312 -11.77 8.17 6.30
N LEU A 313 -11.09 8.23 5.15
CA LEU A 313 -9.93 9.08 4.98
C LEU A 313 -10.29 10.42 4.39
N ARG A 314 -10.13 11.45 5.23
CA ARG A 314 -10.52 12.81 4.91
C ARG A 314 -9.35 13.64 4.38
N MET A 315 -9.52 14.24 3.21
CA MET A 315 -8.62 15.20 2.57
C MET A 315 -9.36 16.45 2.10
N LYS A 316 -8.83 17.62 2.49
CA LYS A 316 -9.35 18.90 2.00
C LYS A 316 -9.15 19.05 0.49
N ALA A 317 -10.19 19.46 -0.23
CA ALA A 317 -10.16 19.62 -1.70
C ALA A 317 -8.99 20.46 -2.23
N LYS A 318 -8.52 21.46 -1.46
CA LYS A 318 -7.34 22.29 -1.80
C LYS A 318 -6.06 21.50 -2.09
N LYS A 319 -5.97 20.26 -1.61
CA LYS A 319 -4.83 19.37 -1.85
C LYS A 319 -4.77 18.84 -3.28
N LEU A 320 -5.90 18.81 -4.00
CA LEU A 320 -5.96 18.44 -5.42
C LEU A 320 -5.20 19.42 -6.33
N LYS A 321 -4.91 20.64 -5.85
CA LYS A 321 -4.04 21.61 -6.54
C LYS A 321 -2.64 21.06 -6.79
N GLY A 322 -2.14 20.21 -5.89
CA GLY A 322 -0.87 19.50 -6.08
C GLY A 322 -0.94 18.55 -7.27
N LEU A 323 -2.02 17.77 -7.37
CA LEU A 323 -2.25 16.83 -8.46
C LEU A 323 -2.32 17.55 -9.81
N SER A 324 -3.15 18.59 -9.91
CA SER A 324 -3.31 19.40 -11.13
C SER A 324 -1.98 19.90 -11.69
N ARG A 325 -1.03 20.28 -10.82
CA ARG A 325 0.32 20.70 -11.24
C ARG A 325 1.20 19.57 -11.75
N LEU A 326 1.01 18.34 -11.29
CA LEU A 326 1.79 17.18 -11.72
C LEU A 326 1.41 16.69 -13.12
N VAL A 327 0.16 16.97 -13.50
CA VAL A 327 -0.41 16.57 -14.78
C VAL A 327 -0.01 17.54 -15.91
N LYS A 328 0.54 18.73 -15.59
CA LYS A 328 1.07 19.72 -16.56
C LYS A 328 2.46 19.36 -17.12
#